data_AF-A0A810MVV1-F1
#
_entry.id   AF-A0A810MVV1-F1
#
_cell.length_a   1.000
_cell.length_b   1.000
_cell.length_c   1.000
_cell.angle_alpha   90.00
_cell.angle_beta   90.00
_cell.angle_gamma   90.00
#
_symmetry.space_group_name_H-M   'P 1'
#
loop_
_entity.id
_entity.type
_entity.pdbx_description
1 polymer ?
#
loop_
_entity_poly.entity_id
_entity_poly.type
_entity_poly.pdbx_seq_one_letter_code
_entity_poly.pdbx_strand_id
1 'polypeptide(L)'
;MLVSRGRRSAALAVCAAFLLGAGGCGKAEPEETAESLVRLYGADGNMINTFAAEFGDHPGILGGMKGTKPLTPLSADFIERIASVDPDLDDYIYSGETYDALVISALAAQLAGTTEPGEVAKQINGVTTGGEICDTVAECLKLARAGTDIQYRGVSLKRGGFTDAGEPSTASYATVHFGSDNELDDGKMEFIGAGDETTTSTVAPPPPRREGLGTGQRTGAPLKIGGLLPRTGDLALAYPPLAAGAALAIREINAAGGVLGRDVEWLDGDDGTNADKARQTVQEHVAKGAHVIIGAGASGISRAVLPDVVAAGLILFSPCNTDAGLSTVDDKGLYFRTAPSDILQGRALADVILRDGPNRIVIVARGDSYGQGLQENVRAELERAGVAPDRVRLLTYDPPANADGPPVDFSAGAQEIKEFAPEAALVIGFAESAEVIKALVAADVPLRH
;
A
#
# COMPACT_ATOMS: atom_id res chain seq x y z
N MET A 1 36.96 -64.64 -11.88
CA MET A 1 36.31 -64.95 -10.58
C MET A 1 35.14 -63.98 -10.45
N LEU A 2 33.87 -64.36 -10.66
CA LEU A 2 32.95 -64.98 -9.67
C LEU A 2 32.94 -64.14 -8.37
N VAL A 3 31.88 -63.49 -7.85
CA VAL A 3 30.42 -63.71 -7.86
C VAL A 3 29.68 -62.45 -7.37
N SER A 4 28.43 -62.31 -7.85
CA SER A 4 27.32 -61.40 -7.49
C SER A 4 26.78 -61.51 -6.04
N ARG A 5 26.11 -60.46 -5.54
CA ARG A 5 24.92 -60.46 -4.65
C ARG A 5 24.47 -59.00 -4.47
N GLY A 6 23.23 -58.54 -4.62
CA GLY A 6 21.91 -59.17 -4.66
C GLY A 6 20.98 -58.34 -3.77
N ARG A 7 20.05 -57.58 -4.38
CA ARG A 7 19.02 -56.75 -3.70
C ARG A 7 18.15 -57.63 -2.78
N ARG A 8 17.80 -57.11 -1.59
CA ARG A 8 16.76 -57.70 -0.72
C ARG A 8 15.60 -56.71 -0.56
N SER A 9 14.47 -57.08 -1.15
CA SER A 9 13.14 -56.58 -0.81
C SER A 9 12.68 -57.30 0.46
N ALA A 10 12.03 -56.58 1.40
CA ALA A 10 11.33 -57.18 2.53
C ALA A 10 9.87 -56.72 2.49
N ALA A 11 8.97 -57.70 2.51
CA ALA A 11 7.52 -57.55 2.48
C ALA A 11 6.97 -57.11 3.84
N LEU A 12 5.99 -56.20 3.83
CA LEU A 12 5.14 -55.91 5.00
C LEU A 12 4.03 -56.95 5.12
N ALA A 13 3.93 -57.57 6.29
CA ALA A 13 2.80 -58.43 6.68
C ALA A 13 1.71 -57.58 7.34
N VAL A 14 0.48 -57.71 6.85
CA VAL A 14 -0.74 -57.12 7.41
C VAL A 14 -1.29 -58.06 8.49
N CYS A 15 -1.46 -57.56 9.72
CA CYS A 15 -2.23 -58.24 10.76
C CYS A 15 -3.53 -57.46 11.01
N ALA A 16 -4.65 -58.06 10.61
CA ALA A 16 -5.99 -57.62 10.98
C ALA A 16 -6.39 -58.27 12.30
N ALA A 17 -6.78 -57.48 13.29
CA ALA A 17 -7.42 -57.95 14.52
C ALA A 17 -8.89 -57.55 14.50
N PHE A 18 -9.76 -58.56 14.37
CA PHE A 18 -11.20 -58.46 14.58
C PHE A 18 -11.49 -58.57 16.09
N LEU A 19 -12.21 -57.59 16.65
CA LEU A 19 -12.90 -57.73 17.92
C LEU A 19 -14.36 -57.30 17.73
N LEU A 20 -15.25 -58.29 17.77
CA LEU A 20 -16.69 -58.13 17.90
C LEU A 20 -17.03 -58.02 19.39
N GLY A 21 -17.79 -56.99 19.75
CA GLY A 21 -18.32 -56.79 21.11
C GLY A 21 -19.63 -56.00 21.11
N ALA A 22 -20.73 -56.74 21.24
CA ALA A 22 -22.06 -56.40 21.78
C ALA A 22 -22.72 -55.05 21.40
N GLY A 23 -23.85 -55.16 20.70
CA GLY A 23 -24.81 -54.07 20.50
C GLY A 23 -25.54 -53.69 21.79
N GLY A 24 -25.64 -52.38 22.01
CA GLY A 24 -26.59 -51.73 22.90
C GLY A 24 -27.04 -50.43 22.23
N CYS A 25 -28.35 -50.25 22.08
CA CYS A 25 -28.96 -49.04 21.53
C CYS A 25 -28.69 -47.84 22.45
N GLY A 26 -27.75 -46.98 22.08
CA GLY A 26 -27.67 -45.60 22.54
C GLY A 26 -27.90 -44.70 21.33
N LYS A 27 -28.85 -43.76 21.42
CA LYS A 27 -29.01 -42.72 20.40
C LYS A 27 -27.66 -42.03 20.24
N ALA A 28 -27.15 -41.98 19.00
CA ALA A 28 -26.02 -41.11 18.69
C ALA A 28 -26.43 -39.68 19.05
N GLU A 29 -25.83 -39.14 20.10
CA GLU A 29 -25.79 -37.70 20.28
C GLU A 29 -25.02 -37.13 19.08
N PRO A 30 -25.48 -36.02 18.47
CA PRO A 30 -24.70 -35.37 17.45
C PRO A 30 -23.37 -34.97 18.08
N GLU A 31 -22.26 -35.35 17.42
CA GLU A 31 -20.96 -34.74 17.65
C GLU A 31 -21.18 -33.23 17.55
N GLU A 32 -21.01 -32.50 18.66
CA GLU A 32 -20.95 -31.04 18.64
C GLU A 32 -19.87 -30.67 17.62
N THR A 33 -20.30 -30.17 16.45
CA THR A 33 -19.41 -29.52 15.51
C THR A 33 -18.76 -28.38 16.28
N ALA A 34 -17.49 -28.53 16.66
CA ALA A 34 -16.72 -27.42 17.21
C ALA A 34 -16.93 -26.22 16.29
N GLU A 35 -17.57 -25.16 16.79
CA GLU A 35 -17.82 -23.96 15.99
C GLU A 35 -16.48 -23.47 15.45
N SER A 36 -16.35 -23.45 14.12
CA SER A 36 -15.12 -23.01 13.48
C SER A 36 -14.96 -21.52 13.72
N LEU A 37 -14.00 -21.14 14.55
CA LEU A 37 -13.72 -19.74 14.83
C LEU A 37 -13.21 -19.03 13.57
N VAL A 38 -13.74 -17.84 13.31
CA VAL A 38 -13.38 -16.98 12.17
C VAL A 38 -12.14 -16.17 12.53
N ARG A 39 -11.06 -16.35 11.77
CA ARG A 39 -9.88 -15.46 11.87
C ARG A 39 -10.11 -14.20 11.05
N LEU A 40 -9.82 -13.05 11.65
CA LEU A 40 -9.86 -11.76 10.95
C LEU A 40 -8.55 -11.49 10.22
N TYR A 41 -8.68 -10.98 8.99
CA TYR A 41 -7.58 -10.47 8.20
C TYR A 41 -7.87 -9.05 7.71
N GLY A 42 -6.83 -8.24 7.56
CA GLY A 42 -6.92 -6.87 7.05
C GLY A 42 -5.90 -6.54 5.96
N ALA A 43 -6.04 -5.33 5.43
CA ALA A 43 -5.16 -4.73 4.43
C ALA A 43 -4.61 -3.39 4.94
N ASP A 44 -3.83 -2.70 4.13
CA ASP A 44 -3.12 -1.47 4.51
C ASP A 44 -4.01 -0.36 5.08
N GLY A 45 -5.25 -0.27 4.61
CA GLY A 45 -6.22 0.71 5.11
C GLY A 45 -6.68 0.51 6.56
N ASN A 46 -6.54 -0.69 7.12
CA ASN A 46 -7.00 -1.03 8.47
C ASN A 46 -5.97 -1.80 9.32
N MET A 47 -4.76 -2.02 8.81
CA MET A 47 -3.64 -2.58 9.57
C MET A 47 -2.69 -1.49 10.09
N ILE A 48 -3.24 -0.55 10.86
CA ILE A 48 -2.55 0.62 11.48
C ILE A 48 -3.05 0.81 12.92
N ASN A 49 -2.21 1.31 13.84
CA ASN A 49 -2.60 1.45 15.26
C ASN A 49 -3.78 2.41 15.45
N THR A 50 -3.84 3.47 14.64
CA THR A 50 -4.95 4.41 14.65
C THR A 50 -6.31 3.77 14.33
N PHE A 51 -6.36 2.62 13.66
CA PHE A 51 -7.60 1.87 13.42
C PHE A 51 -8.18 1.29 14.73
N ALA A 52 -7.33 0.97 15.71
CA ALA A 52 -7.76 0.46 17.01
C ALA A 52 -8.64 1.47 17.77
N ALA A 53 -8.46 2.77 17.52
CA ALA A 53 -9.25 3.83 18.12
C ALA A 53 -10.75 3.71 17.77
N GLU A 54 -11.10 3.09 16.64
CA GLU A 54 -12.49 2.85 16.22
C GLU A 54 -13.22 1.81 17.09
N PHE A 55 -12.49 1.11 17.97
CA PHE A 55 -12.99 0.03 18.84
C PHE A 55 -12.87 0.36 20.33
N GLY A 56 -12.91 1.65 20.71
CA GLY A 56 -12.80 2.07 22.11
C GLY A 56 -13.83 1.45 23.06
N ASP A 57 -14.95 0.96 22.54
CA ASP A 57 -16.01 0.24 23.26
C ASP A 57 -15.91 -1.30 23.15
N HIS A 58 -14.98 -1.83 22.36
CA HIS A 58 -14.75 -3.26 22.12
C HIS A 58 -13.27 -3.64 22.35
N PRO A 59 -12.77 -3.63 23.60
CA PRO A 59 -11.38 -3.93 23.89
C PRO A 59 -11.01 -5.37 23.48
N GLY A 60 -9.85 -5.53 22.83
CA GLY A 60 -9.32 -6.84 22.41
C GLY A 60 -9.99 -7.45 21.17
N ILE A 61 -10.95 -6.76 20.54
CA ILE A 61 -11.66 -7.27 19.35
C ILE A 61 -10.73 -7.55 18.16
N LEU A 62 -9.63 -6.79 18.03
CA LEU A 62 -8.63 -6.97 16.99
C LEU A 62 -7.59 -8.03 17.36
N GLY A 63 -7.61 -8.55 18.59
CA GLY A 63 -6.69 -9.59 19.05
C GLY A 63 -6.58 -10.71 18.03
N GLY A 64 -5.35 -11.02 17.61
CA GLY A 64 -5.09 -12.10 16.66
C GLY A 64 -5.38 -11.78 15.19
N MET A 65 -5.97 -10.63 14.87
CA MET A 65 -6.15 -10.16 13.50
C MET A 65 -4.78 -9.98 12.82
N LYS A 66 -4.67 -10.52 11.61
CA LYS A 66 -3.43 -10.47 10.80
C LYS A 66 -3.68 -9.67 9.53
N GLY A 67 -2.63 -9.24 8.86
CA GLY A 67 -2.83 -8.60 7.57
C GLY A 67 -1.54 -8.21 6.92
N THR A 68 -1.65 -7.50 5.80
CA THR A 68 -0.49 -6.95 5.11
C THR A 68 -0.67 -5.46 4.87
N LYS A 69 0.43 -4.70 5.00
CA LYS A 69 0.52 -3.32 4.53
C LYS A 69 1.79 -3.10 3.71
N PRO A 70 1.79 -2.24 2.67
CA PRO A 70 3.03 -1.67 2.16
C PRO A 70 3.81 -1.08 3.32
N LEU A 71 5.01 -1.58 3.52
CA LEU A 71 5.88 -1.06 4.56
C LEU A 71 7.31 -1.32 4.17
N THR A 72 8.02 -0.22 3.98
CA THR A 72 9.47 -0.27 3.84
C THR A 72 10.11 -0.33 5.23
N PRO A 73 11.11 -1.21 5.47
CA PRO A 73 11.96 -1.13 6.65
C PRO A 73 12.67 0.22 6.69
N LEU A 74 12.24 1.10 7.59
CA LEU A 74 12.83 2.42 7.76
C LEU A 74 14.11 2.32 8.57
N SER A 75 15.13 3.07 8.18
CA SER A 75 16.36 3.18 8.98
C SER A 75 16.10 4.00 10.24
N ALA A 76 16.86 3.74 11.30
CA ALA A 76 16.82 4.55 12.51
C ALA A 76 17.13 6.04 12.21
N ASP A 77 18.03 6.31 11.26
CA ASP A 77 18.31 7.68 10.77
C ASP A 77 17.07 8.36 10.20
N PHE A 78 16.31 7.66 9.34
CA PHE A 78 15.11 8.23 8.74
C PHE A 78 14.04 8.48 9.80
N ILE A 79 13.86 7.56 10.74
CA ILE A 79 12.93 7.71 11.87
C ILE A 79 13.33 8.93 12.72
N GLU A 80 14.60 9.10 13.06
CA GLU A 80 15.09 10.28 13.81
C GLU A 80 14.85 11.59 13.04
N ARG A 81 15.06 11.58 11.73
CA ARG A 81 14.79 12.74 10.86
C ARG A 81 13.30 13.07 10.79
N ILE A 82 12.42 12.07 10.72
CA ILE A 82 10.97 12.28 10.83
C ILE A 82 10.59 12.83 12.20
N ALA A 83 11.16 12.30 13.30
CA ALA A 83 10.90 12.79 14.65
C ALA A 83 11.30 14.27 14.86
N SER A 84 12.24 14.79 14.07
CA SER A 84 12.57 16.22 14.06
C SER A 84 11.57 17.10 13.29
N VAL A 85 10.60 16.50 12.59
CA VAL A 85 9.44 17.16 11.98
C VAL A 85 8.23 17.00 12.89
N ASP A 86 7.97 15.78 13.32
CA ASP A 86 6.84 15.41 14.18
C ASP A 86 7.32 14.42 15.26
N PRO A 87 7.62 14.88 16.49
CA PRO A 87 8.13 14.04 17.56
C PRO A 87 7.07 13.13 18.19
N ASP A 88 5.78 13.38 17.92
CA ASP A 88 4.67 12.63 18.48
C ASP A 88 4.18 11.52 17.52
N LEU A 89 4.81 11.38 16.35
CA LEU A 89 4.47 10.37 15.34
C LEU A 89 4.91 8.97 15.77
N ASP A 90 3.94 8.04 15.78
CA ASP A 90 4.10 6.66 16.23
C ASP A 90 3.84 5.59 15.14
N ASP A 91 3.18 5.94 14.03
CA ASP A 91 3.11 5.14 12.80
C ASP A 91 3.81 5.86 11.64
N TYR A 92 4.42 5.11 10.73
CA TYR A 92 5.25 5.62 9.64
C TYR A 92 4.77 5.17 8.24
N ILE A 93 3.56 4.59 8.14
CA ILE A 93 3.01 4.11 6.87
C ILE A 93 3.06 5.21 5.78
N TYR A 94 3.56 4.86 4.60
CA TYR A 94 3.71 5.75 3.44
C TYR A 94 4.58 7.01 3.64
N SER A 95 5.25 7.18 4.79
CA SER A 95 6.13 8.34 5.05
C SER A 95 7.35 8.35 4.13
N GLY A 96 7.99 7.19 3.94
CA GLY A 96 9.13 7.01 3.04
C GLY A 96 8.74 7.17 1.58
N GLU A 97 7.58 6.63 1.19
CA GLU A 97 7.01 6.74 -0.15
C GLU A 97 6.66 8.19 -0.49
N THR A 98 6.11 8.95 0.47
CA THR A 98 5.86 10.38 0.31
C THR A 98 7.14 11.17 0.18
N TYR A 99 8.10 10.90 1.06
CA TYR A 99 9.41 11.53 0.99
C TYR A 99 10.08 11.31 -0.38
N ASP A 100 10.10 10.06 -0.86
CA ASP A 100 10.71 9.69 -2.14
C ASP A 100 9.97 10.34 -3.33
N ALA A 101 8.64 10.43 -3.32
CA ALA A 101 7.87 11.07 -4.39
C ALA A 101 8.25 12.55 -4.57
N LEU A 102 8.43 13.28 -3.47
CA LEU A 102 8.89 14.68 -3.50
C LEU A 102 10.34 14.79 -3.96
N VAL A 103 11.23 13.93 -3.45
CA VAL A 103 12.66 13.95 -3.83
C VAL A 103 12.82 13.62 -5.32
N ILE A 104 12.13 12.60 -5.82
CA ILE A 104 12.15 12.23 -7.25
C ILE A 104 11.64 13.39 -8.10
N SER A 105 10.55 14.05 -7.70
CA SER A 105 10.02 15.22 -8.42
C SER A 105 11.04 16.36 -8.51
N ALA A 106 11.75 16.64 -7.42
CA ALA A 106 12.80 17.66 -7.39
C ALA A 106 14.02 17.29 -8.25
N LEU A 107 14.48 16.05 -8.16
CA LEU A 107 15.60 15.54 -8.96
C LEU A 107 15.25 15.53 -10.46
N ALA A 108 14.05 15.08 -10.83
CA ALA A 108 13.56 15.08 -12.19
C ALA A 108 13.55 16.49 -12.79
N ALA A 109 13.05 17.49 -12.04
CA ALA A 109 13.07 18.88 -12.48
C ALA A 109 14.48 19.45 -12.61
N GLN A 110 15.39 19.10 -11.69
CA GLN A 110 16.80 19.50 -11.79
C GLN A 110 17.48 18.90 -13.03
N LEU A 111 17.29 17.61 -13.31
CA LEU A 111 17.85 16.92 -14.48
C LEU A 111 17.25 17.46 -15.78
N ALA A 112 15.95 17.76 -15.79
CA ALA A 112 15.28 18.38 -16.93
C ALA A 112 15.78 19.81 -17.21
N GLY A 113 16.32 20.50 -16.19
CA GLY A 113 16.71 21.90 -16.27
C GLY A 113 15.52 22.86 -16.37
N THR A 114 14.33 22.42 -15.98
CA THR A 114 13.07 23.17 -16.10
C THR A 114 12.02 22.63 -15.11
N THR A 115 11.01 23.43 -14.80
CA THR A 115 9.84 23.00 -14.00
C THR A 115 8.64 22.63 -14.88
N GLU A 116 8.75 22.73 -16.20
CA GLU A 116 7.67 22.37 -17.15
C GLU A 116 7.28 20.89 -16.97
N PRO A 117 6.04 20.57 -16.54
CA PRO A 117 5.69 19.22 -16.08
C PRO A 117 5.95 18.13 -17.12
N GLY A 118 5.65 18.38 -18.39
CA GLY A 118 5.88 17.40 -19.46
C GLY A 118 7.37 17.07 -19.70
N GLU A 119 8.29 17.97 -19.37
CA GLU A 119 9.74 17.70 -19.43
C GLU A 119 10.22 17.03 -18.14
N VAL A 120 9.67 17.40 -16.98
CA VAL A 120 9.92 16.74 -15.69
C VAL A 120 9.49 15.27 -15.74
N ALA A 121 8.30 14.99 -16.27
CA ALA A 121 7.73 13.64 -16.34
C ALA A 121 8.63 12.66 -17.10
N LYS A 122 9.26 13.12 -18.19
CA LYS A 122 10.20 12.30 -18.98
C LYS A 122 11.45 11.87 -18.20
N GLN A 123 11.77 12.56 -17.10
CA GLN A 123 12.91 12.23 -16.25
C GLN A 123 12.54 11.28 -15.10
N ILE A 124 11.27 11.25 -14.65
CA ILE A 124 10.88 10.60 -13.38
C ILE A 124 11.33 9.14 -13.30
N ASN A 125 11.07 8.33 -14.33
CA ASN A 125 11.50 6.92 -14.31
C ASN A 125 13.03 6.82 -14.28
N GLY A 126 13.71 7.64 -15.08
CA GLY A 126 15.17 7.69 -15.20
C GLY A 126 15.88 8.09 -13.91
N VAL A 127 15.28 8.92 -13.05
CA VAL A 127 15.83 9.27 -11.72
C VAL A 127 16.17 8.02 -10.90
N THR A 128 15.51 6.88 -11.16
CA THR A 128 15.67 5.65 -10.38
C THR A 128 16.44 4.55 -11.12
N THR A 129 16.90 4.78 -12.36
CA THR A 129 17.46 3.74 -13.24
C THR A 129 18.75 4.20 -13.94
N GLY A 130 19.63 3.26 -14.29
CA GLY A 130 20.73 3.46 -15.25
C GLY A 130 21.91 4.37 -14.88
N GLY A 131 21.75 5.35 -13.98
CA GLY A 131 22.76 6.36 -13.66
C GLY A 131 23.69 6.04 -12.47
N GLU A 132 24.42 7.06 -12.03
CA GLU A 132 25.30 7.01 -10.85
C GLU A 132 24.48 6.95 -9.56
N ILE A 133 24.73 5.94 -8.72
CA ILE A 133 23.96 5.72 -7.49
C ILE A 133 24.22 6.85 -6.49
N CYS A 134 23.14 7.39 -5.92
CA CYS A 134 23.15 8.32 -4.80
C CYS A 134 21.92 8.08 -3.91
N ASP A 135 22.03 8.34 -2.61
CA ASP A 135 20.97 8.02 -1.63
C ASP A 135 20.58 9.18 -0.70
N THR A 136 21.35 10.27 -0.68
CA THR A 136 20.99 11.50 0.02
C THR A 136 20.56 12.62 -0.93
N VAL A 137 19.61 13.46 -0.50
CA VAL A 137 19.11 14.59 -1.30
C VAL A 137 20.23 15.53 -1.73
N ALA A 138 21.14 15.85 -0.80
CA ALA A 138 22.26 16.76 -1.06
C ALA A 138 23.25 16.19 -2.09
N GLU A 139 23.57 14.90 -2.02
CA GLU A 139 24.44 14.25 -2.99
C GLU A 139 23.80 14.14 -4.36
N CYS A 140 22.55 13.64 -4.42
CA CYS A 140 21.83 13.49 -5.67
C CYS A 140 21.63 14.82 -6.40
N LEU A 141 21.25 15.89 -5.69
CA LEU A 141 21.13 17.22 -6.30
C LEU A 141 22.48 17.75 -6.77
N LYS A 142 23.58 17.49 -6.03
CA LYS A 142 24.92 17.89 -6.47
C LYS A 142 25.31 17.21 -7.80
N LEU A 143 25.06 15.91 -7.93
CA LEU A 143 25.31 15.16 -9.17
C LEU A 143 24.42 15.65 -10.32
N ALA A 144 23.12 15.79 -10.07
CA ALA A 144 22.15 16.29 -11.06
C ALA A 144 22.53 17.68 -11.58
N ARG A 145 22.93 18.62 -10.71
CA ARG A 145 23.41 19.96 -11.10
C ARG A 145 24.66 19.91 -11.98
N ALA A 146 25.54 18.93 -11.75
CA ALA A 146 26.73 18.71 -12.57
C ALA A 146 26.41 18.15 -13.96
N GLY A 147 25.15 17.75 -14.22
CA GLY A 147 24.72 17.08 -15.44
C GLY A 147 25.05 15.60 -15.44
N THR A 148 25.27 15.00 -14.27
CA THR A 148 25.44 13.55 -14.12
C THR A 148 24.07 12.89 -14.11
N ASP A 149 23.93 11.82 -14.89
CA ASP A 149 22.76 10.95 -14.82
C ASP A 149 22.81 10.15 -13.52
N ILE A 150 21.70 10.07 -12.80
CA ILE A 150 21.67 9.54 -11.44
C ILE A 150 20.76 8.32 -11.32
N GLN A 151 21.06 7.48 -10.34
CA GLN A 151 20.23 6.38 -9.90
C GLN A 151 19.92 6.58 -8.42
N TYR A 152 18.87 7.34 -8.14
CA TYR A 152 18.41 7.60 -6.78
C TYR A 152 17.98 6.29 -6.10
N ARG A 153 18.48 6.09 -4.88
CA ARG A 153 18.08 5.01 -3.97
C ARG A 153 17.57 5.62 -2.66
N GLY A 154 16.28 5.96 -2.69
CA GLY A 154 15.59 6.65 -1.62
C GLY A 154 15.25 5.76 -0.43
N VAL A 155 14.29 6.22 0.36
CA VAL A 155 13.84 5.55 1.58
C VAL A 155 13.05 4.30 1.24
N SER A 156 12.03 4.39 0.38
CA SER A 156 11.18 3.27 -0.05
C SER A 156 11.71 2.53 -1.28
N LEU A 157 12.62 3.15 -2.05
CA LEU A 157 13.21 2.58 -3.27
C LEU A 157 14.63 2.07 -3.08
N LYS A 158 14.79 0.90 -2.47
CA LYS A 158 16.11 0.31 -2.14
C LYS A 158 16.64 -0.72 -3.14
N ARG A 159 15.77 -1.44 -3.84
CA ARG A 159 16.13 -2.60 -4.69
C ARG A 159 16.03 -2.28 -6.19
N GLY A 160 14.81 -2.25 -6.71
CA GLY A 160 14.50 -1.87 -8.09
C GLY A 160 14.32 -0.36 -8.27
N GLY A 161 14.16 0.05 -9.54
CA GLY A 161 13.70 1.38 -9.91
C GLY A 161 12.23 1.36 -10.34
N PHE A 162 11.81 2.41 -11.03
CA PHE A 162 10.48 2.47 -11.62
C PHE A 162 10.38 1.59 -12.86
N THR A 163 9.20 1.00 -13.06
CA THR A 163 8.79 0.35 -14.31
C THR A 163 8.47 1.40 -15.36
N ASP A 164 8.19 0.97 -16.60
CA ASP A 164 7.72 1.87 -17.65
C ASP A 164 6.39 2.55 -17.30
N ALA A 165 5.59 1.97 -16.40
CA ALA A 165 4.31 2.51 -15.94
C ALA A 165 4.45 3.60 -14.85
N GLY A 166 5.68 3.92 -14.41
CA GLY A 166 5.91 4.98 -13.41
C GLY A 166 5.65 4.56 -11.96
N GLU A 167 5.89 3.29 -11.64
CA GLU A 167 5.70 2.70 -10.31
C GLU A 167 6.86 1.77 -9.93
N PRO A 168 7.08 1.44 -8.63
CA PRO A 168 8.20 0.60 -8.22
C PRO A 168 8.11 -0.83 -8.81
N SER A 169 9.21 -1.32 -9.40
CA SER A 169 9.31 -2.71 -9.87
C SER A 169 9.42 -3.73 -8.74
N THR A 170 9.85 -3.27 -7.57
CA THR A 170 9.94 -4.05 -6.34
C THR A 170 9.38 -3.26 -5.17
N ALA A 171 8.85 -3.99 -4.18
CA ALA A 171 8.26 -3.43 -3.00
C ALA A 171 8.63 -4.23 -1.75
N SER A 172 8.39 -3.64 -0.59
CA SER A 172 8.38 -4.33 0.69
C SER A 172 6.99 -4.24 1.29
N TYR A 173 6.50 -5.37 1.76
CA TYR A 173 5.26 -5.49 2.54
C TYR A 173 5.61 -5.96 3.94
N ALA A 174 4.85 -5.56 4.94
CA ALA A 174 4.90 -6.18 6.25
C ALA A 174 3.66 -7.04 6.47
N THR A 175 3.85 -8.28 6.90
CA THR A 175 2.82 -9.00 7.64
C THR A 175 2.80 -8.47 9.06
N VAL A 176 1.63 -8.04 9.51
CA VAL A 176 1.43 -7.41 10.81
C VAL A 176 0.30 -8.08 11.57
N HIS A 177 0.36 -7.98 12.89
CA HIS A 177 -0.52 -8.70 13.80
C HIS A 177 -0.99 -7.75 14.89
N PHE A 178 -2.30 -7.68 15.13
CA PHE A 178 -2.83 -7.02 16.32
C PHE A 178 -2.67 -7.94 17.55
N GLY A 179 -2.16 -7.35 18.63
CA GLY A 179 -2.10 -7.93 19.96
C GLY A 179 -3.46 -7.92 20.66
N SER A 180 -3.52 -8.56 21.83
CA SER A 180 -4.74 -8.59 22.67
C SER A 180 -5.15 -7.22 23.22
N ASP A 181 -4.27 -6.23 23.13
CA ASP A 181 -4.47 -4.83 23.47
C ASP A 181 -4.99 -3.98 22.29
N ASN A 182 -5.28 -4.60 21.13
CA ASN A 182 -5.62 -3.93 19.87
C ASN A 182 -4.48 -3.08 19.27
N GLU A 183 -3.24 -3.21 19.75
CA GLU A 183 -2.07 -2.54 19.16
C GLU A 183 -1.33 -3.50 18.22
N LEU A 184 -0.68 -2.98 17.19
CA LEU A 184 0.18 -3.80 16.34
C LEU A 184 1.41 -4.28 17.12
N ASP A 185 1.66 -5.58 17.07
CA ASP A 185 2.80 -6.22 17.69
C ASP A 185 4.00 -6.18 16.75
N ASP A 186 4.85 -5.17 16.90
CA ASP A 186 6.10 -5.02 16.15
C ASP A 186 7.03 -6.24 16.27
N GLY A 187 6.95 -6.98 17.38
CA GLY A 187 7.71 -8.22 17.59
C GLY A 187 7.27 -9.37 16.69
N LYS A 188 6.08 -9.26 16.06
CA LYS A 188 5.54 -10.22 15.09
C LYS A 188 5.52 -9.68 13.66
N MET A 189 6.10 -8.49 13.43
CA MET A 189 6.18 -7.92 12.09
C MET A 189 7.18 -8.69 11.23
N GLU A 190 6.74 -9.18 10.07
CA GLU A 190 7.59 -9.86 9.10
C GLU A 190 7.62 -9.09 7.78
N PHE A 191 8.81 -8.70 7.33
CA PHE A 191 8.97 -8.06 6.02
C PHE A 191 9.07 -9.07 4.89
N ILE A 192 8.27 -8.84 3.85
CA ILE A 192 8.18 -9.65 2.64
C ILE A 192 8.56 -8.75 1.46
N GLY A 193 9.67 -9.09 0.81
CA GLY A 193 10.01 -8.49 -0.47
C GLY A 193 9.10 -9.02 -1.59
N ALA A 194 8.53 -8.12 -2.38
CA ALA A 194 7.70 -8.44 -3.53
C ALA A 194 8.19 -7.71 -4.80
N GLY A 195 7.68 -8.14 -5.95
CA GLY A 195 8.03 -7.60 -7.26
C GLY A 195 9.24 -8.26 -7.91
N ASP A 196 9.61 -7.73 -9.07
CA ASP A 196 10.60 -8.30 -9.99
C ASP A 196 11.49 -7.20 -10.58
N GLU A 197 12.77 -7.18 -10.21
CA GLU A 197 13.73 -6.17 -10.67
C GLU A 197 13.91 -6.17 -12.19
N THR A 198 13.63 -7.29 -12.86
CA THR A 198 13.69 -7.37 -14.33
C THR A 198 12.60 -6.56 -15.02
N THR A 199 11.56 -6.14 -14.30
CA THR A 199 10.51 -5.24 -14.79
C THR A 199 10.87 -3.75 -14.66
N THR A 200 12.02 -3.44 -14.06
CA THR A 200 12.55 -2.06 -13.99
C THR A 200 12.74 -1.52 -15.41
N SER A 201 12.37 -0.26 -15.63
CA SER A 201 12.50 0.40 -16.92
C SER A 201 13.94 0.39 -17.40
N THR A 202 14.10 0.08 -18.69
CA THR A 202 15.38 0.17 -19.42
C THR A 202 15.39 1.31 -20.42
N VAL A 203 14.32 2.11 -20.45
CA VAL A 203 14.22 3.30 -21.31
C VAL A 203 15.14 4.38 -20.76
N ALA A 204 16.11 4.80 -21.58
CA ALA A 204 17.02 5.88 -21.19
C ALA A 204 16.27 7.21 -21.07
N PRO A 205 16.46 7.98 -19.97
CA PRO A 205 15.89 9.30 -19.86
C PRO A 205 16.53 10.29 -20.86
N PRO A 206 15.89 11.46 -21.10
CA PRO A 206 16.54 12.54 -21.84
C PRO A 206 17.85 12.96 -21.16
N PRO A 207 18.90 13.35 -21.92
CA PRO A 207 20.18 13.74 -21.33
C PRO A 207 20.03 14.84 -20.27
N PRO A 208 20.69 14.71 -19.11
CA PRO A 208 20.64 15.73 -18.06
C PRO A 208 21.11 17.10 -18.55
N ARG A 209 20.41 18.15 -18.14
CA ARG A 209 20.82 19.54 -18.40
C ARG A 209 21.67 20.04 -17.25
N ARG A 210 22.95 20.29 -17.55
CA ARG A 210 23.88 20.90 -16.60
C ARG A 210 23.43 22.32 -16.25
N GLU A 211 23.43 22.64 -14.96
CA GLU A 211 23.21 24.00 -14.50
C GLU A 211 24.41 24.86 -14.87
N GLY A 212 24.19 25.99 -15.56
CA GLY A 212 25.27 26.84 -16.04
C GLY A 212 26.08 27.45 -14.89
N LEU A 213 27.40 27.28 -14.91
CA LEU A 213 28.35 27.80 -13.90
C LEU A 213 28.52 29.35 -13.92
N GLY A 214 27.60 30.09 -14.53
CA GLY A 214 27.70 31.53 -14.76
C GLY A 214 26.82 32.37 -13.84
N THR A 215 27.44 33.07 -12.89
CA THR A 215 26.91 34.23 -12.14
C THR A 215 25.48 34.13 -11.61
N GLY A 216 25.17 33.16 -10.72
CA GLY A 216 24.04 33.25 -9.78
C GLY A 216 22.65 33.57 -10.36
N GLN A 217 22.43 33.38 -11.66
CA GLN A 217 21.15 33.66 -12.29
C GLN A 217 20.21 32.49 -12.01
N ARG A 218 19.37 32.67 -10.99
CA ARG A 218 18.21 31.81 -10.72
C ARG A 218 17.29 31.78 -11.95
N THR A 219 17.42 30.78 -12.80
CA THR A 219 16.61 30.65 -14.03
C THR A 219 15.21 30.12 -13.68
N GLY A 220 14.16 30.76 -14.19
CA GLY A 220 12.78 30.25 -14.06
C GLY A 220 12.06 30.58 -12.74
N ALA A 221 10.82 30.13 -12.63
CA ALA A 221 10.00 30.14 -11.41
C ALA A 221 10.38 28.96 -10.49
N PRO A 222 10.14 29.04 -9.17
CA PRO A 222 10.38 27.90 -8.27
C PRO A 222 9.52 26.69 -8.66
N LEU A 223 10.04 25.49 -8.40
CA LEU A 223 9.23 24.27 -8.50
C LEU A 223 8.13 24.33 -7.45
N LYS A 224 6.89 24.47 -7.91
CA LYS A 224 5.69 24.42 -7.09
C LYS A 224 5.11 23.01 -7.05
N ILE A 225 5.00 22.44 -5.87
CA ILE A 225 4.44 21.12 -5.63
C ILE A 225 3.15 21.28 -4.83
N GLY A 226 2.02 20.79 -5.35
CA GLY A 226 0.75 20.75 -4.65
C GLY A 226 0.58 19.47 -3.85
N GLY A 227 0.02 19.57 -2.64
CA GLY A 227 -0.42 18.43 -1.85
C GLY A 227 -1.85 18.04 -2.16
N LEU A 228 -2.12 16.75 -2.28
CA LEU A 228 -3.45 16.17 -2.40
C LEU A 228 -3.52 14.93 -1.52
N LEU A 229 -3.09 15.07 -0.27
CA LEU A 229 -3.03 14.00 0.72
C LEU A 229 -4.33 13.94 1.53
N PRO A 230 -4.73 12.79 2.09
CA PRO A 230 -6.03 12.59 2.71
C PRO A 230 -6.08 13.18 4.11
N ARG A 231 -6.03 14.51 4.26
CA ARG A 231 -6.06 15.18 5.58
C ARG A 231 -7.39 14.98 6.29
N THR A 232 -8.47 14.80 5.54
CA THR A 232 -9.81 14.51 6.06
C THR A 232 -10.44 13.32 5.31
N GLY A 233 -11.59 12.84 5.80
CA GLY A 233 -12.26 11.66 5.26
C GLY A 233 -11.76 10.35 5.86
N ASP A 234 -12.25 9.23 5.35
CA ASP A 234 -12.07 7.91 5.99
C ASP A 234 -10.61 7.42 5.98
N LEU A 235 -9.75 7.98 5.11
CA LEU A 235 -8.31 7.70 5.07
C LEU A 235 -7.48 8.67 5.92
N ALA A 236 -8.10 9.58 6.69
CA ALA A 236 -7.39 10.58 7.48
C ALA A 236 -6.42 10.01 8.51
N LEU A 237 -6.66 8.77 8.96
CA LEU A 237 -5.77 8.06 9.88
C LEU A 237 -4.36 7.84 9.29
N ALA A 238 -4.21 7.80 7.96
CA ALA A 238 -2.92 7.68 7.29
C ALA A 238 -2.21 9.04 7.07
N TYR A 239 -2.87 10.17 7.34
CA TYR A 239 -2.33 11.50 7.01
C TYR A 239 -1.08 11.91 7.79
N PRO A 240 -0.98 11.72 9.13
CA PRO A 240 0.16 12.22 9.88
C PRO A 240 1.53 11.76 9.33
N PRO A 241 1.77 10.46 9.04
CA PRO A 241 3.05 10.04 8.47
C PRO A 241 3.30 10.54 7.05
N LEU A 242 2.26 10.63 6.21
CA LEU A 242 2.34 11.22 4.87
C LEU A 242 2.81 12.69 4.96
N ALA A 243 2.18 13.47 5.85
CA ALA A 243 2.50 14.88 6.06
C ALA A 243 3.93 15.07 6.58
N ALA A 244 4.35 14.23 7.54
CA ALA A 244 5.71 14.27 8.08
C ALA A 244 6.77 13.95 7.00
N GLY A 245 6.52 12.95 6.15
CA GLY A 245 7.37 12.60 5.01
C GLY A 245 7.51 13.75 4.00
N ALA A 246 6.39 14.39 3.63
CA ALA A 246 6.39 15.54 2.73
C ALA A 246 7.18 16.73 3.30
N ALA A 247 6.92 17.07 4.56
CA ALA A 247 7.60 18.18 5.24
C ALA A 247 9.11 17.93 5.38
N LEU A 248 9.52 16.68 5.69
CA LEU A 248 10.93 16.31 5.74
C LEU A 248 11.61 16.48 4.37
N ALA A 249 10.99 15.98 3.29
CA ALA A 249 11.55 16.08 1.94
C ALA A 249 11.74 17.54 1.50
N ILE A 250 10.71 18.38 1.65
CA ILE A 250 10.80 19.81 1.30
C ILE A 250 11.92 20.49 2.07
N ARG A 251 12.02 20.23 3.39
CA ARG A 251 13.05 20.82 4.25
C ARG A 251 14.45 20.46 3.76
N GLU A 252 14.68 19.20 3.40
CA GLU A 252 16.01 18.75 2.97
C GLU A 252 16.36 19.17 1.55
N ILE A 253 15.39 19.18 0.63
CA ILE A 253 15.57 19.70 -0.73
C ILE A 253 16.00 21.18 -0.65
N ASN A 254 15.30 21.98 0.14
CA ASN A 254 15.59 23.40 0.29
C ASN A 254 16.91 23.63 1.05
N ALA A 255 17.21 22.86 2.09
CA ALA A 255 18.49 22.90 2.78
C ALA A 255 19.67 22.54 1.86
N ALA A 256 19.46 21.68 0.85
CA ALA A 256 20.44 21.34 -0.18
C ALA A 256 20.57 22.41 -1.29
N GLY A 257 19.92 23.57 -1.15
CA GLY A 257 19.95 24.68 -2.12
C GLY A 257 18.82 24.67 -3.15
N GLY A 258 17.80 23.83 -2.95
CA GLY A 258 16.59 23.78 -3.76
C GLY A 258 16.81 23.21 -5.16
N VAL A 259 15.87 23.50 -6.07
CA VAL A 259 15.83 23.04 -7.45
C VAL A 259 16.07 24.24 -8.37
N LEU A 260 17.00 24.11 -9.31
CA LEU A 260 17.39 25.21 -10.24
C LEU A 260 17.76 26.51 -9.49
N GLY A 261 18.42 26.34 -8.34
CA GLY A 261 18.86 27.45 -7.47
C GLY A 261 17.74 28.17 -6.72
N ARG A 262 16.55 27.57 -6.61
CA ARG A 262 15.40 28.11 -5.86
C ARG A 262 14.80 27.08 -4.93
N ASP A 263 14.34 27.55 -3.78
CA ASP A 263 13.56 26.71 -2.87
C ASP A 263 12.27 26.23 -3.56
N VAL A 264 11.92 24.98 -3.30
CA VAL A 264 10.65 24.37 -3.68
C VAL A 264 9.54 25.00 -2.84
N GLU A 265 8.44 25.33 -3.50
CA GLU A 265 7.23 25.85 -2.88
C GLU A 265 6.20 24.73 -2.71
N TRP A 266 5.76 24.49 -1.47
CA TRP A 266 4.69 23.56 -1.16
C TRP A 266 3.33 24.29 -1.13
N LEU A 267 2.36 23.78 -1.86
CA LEU A 267 0.98 24.26 -1.84
C LEU A 267 0.13 23.22 -1.13
N ASP A 268 -0.27 23.50 0.12
CA ASP A 268 -1.13 22.60 0.88
C ASP A 268 -2.46 22.33 0.16
N GLY A 269 -2.91 21.08 0.26
CA GLY A 269 -4.20 20.65 -0.24
C GLY A 269 -4.64 19.32 0.37
N ASP A 270 -5.94 19.09 0.29
CA ASP A 270 -6.63 17.96 0.92
C ASP A 270 -7.51 17.27 -0.11
N ASP A 271 -7.42 15.95 -0.20
CA ASP A 271 -8.27 15.14 -1.08
C ASP A 271 -9.62 14.79 -0.43
N GLY A 272 -9.70 14.87 0.91
CA GLY A 272 -10.88 14.58 1.72
C GLY A 272 -11.44 13.17 1.60
N THR A 273 -10.69 12.24 1.00
CA THR A 273 -11.21 10.96 0.50
C THR A 273 -12.50 11.15 -0.32
N ASN A 274 -12.66 12.31 -0.99
CA ASN A 274 -13.89 12.73 -1.64
C ASN A 274 -13.61 13.37 -3.01
N ALA A 275 -14.26 12.86 -4.05
CA ALA A 275 -13.94 13.25 -5.42
C ALA A 275 -14.18 14.74 -5.71
N ASP A 276 -15.26 15.32 -5.22
CA ASP A 276 -15.60 16.73 -5.48
C ASP A 276 -14.61 17.68 -4.79
N LYS A 277 -14.28 17.39 -3.53
CA LYS A 277 -13.27 18.13 -2.79
C LYS A 277 -11.89 18.01 -3.44
N ALA A 278 -11.49 16.81 -3.85
CA ALA A 278 -10.22 16.60 -4.52
C ALA A 278 -10.13 17.36 -5.86
N ARG A 279 -11.21 17.38 -6.66
CA ARG A 279 -11.28 18.19 -7.89
C ARG A 279 -11.14 19.69 -7.60
N GLN A 280 -11.80 20.19 -6.54
CA GLN A 280 -11.64 21.58 -6.12
C GLN A 280 -10.18 21.88 -5.76
N THR A 281 -9.54 21.03 -4.96
CA THR A 281 -8.12 21.16 -4.59
C THR A 281 -7.22 21.16 -5.83
N VAL A 282 -7.48 20.29 -6.82
CA VAL A 282 -6.75 20.28 -8.10
C VAL A 282 -6.91 21.61 -8.85
N GLN A 283 -8.14 22.13 -8.95
CA GLN A 283 -8.39 23.43 -9.61
C GLN A 283 -7.64 24.58 -8.91
N GLU A 284 -7.58 24.57 -7.57
CA GLU A 284 -6.80 25.54 -6.80
C GLU A 284 -5.30 25.42 -7.07
N HIS A 285 -4.76 24.20 -7.18
CA HIS A 285 -3.36 23.97 -7.52
C HIS A 285 -3.02 24.43 -8.95
N VAL A 286 -3.91 24.18 -9.91
CA VAL A 286 -3.79 24.70 -11.27
C VAL A 286 -3.75 26.23 -11.26
N ALA A 287 -4.67 26.87 -10.53
CA ALA A 287 -4.71 28.33 -10.43
C ALA A 287 -3.46 28.93 -9.75
N LYS A 288 -2.86 28.22 -8.80
CA LYS A 288 -1.61 28.60 -8.12
C LYS A 288 -0.34 28.28 -8.93
N GLY A 289 -0.48 27.58 -10.05
CA GLY A 289 0.60 27.19 -10.95
C GLY A 289 1.47 26.06 -10.39
N ALA A 290 0.85 25.05 -9.75
CA ALA A 290 1.54 23.82 -9.41
C ALA A 290 2.10 23.14 -10.66
N HIS A 291 3.19 22.38 -10.52
CA HIS A 291 3.79 21.58 -11.60
C HIS A 291 3.58 20.09 -11.36
N VAL A 292 3.71 19.68 -10.09
CA VAL A 292 3.51 18.32 -9.61
C VAL A 292 2.49 18.35 -8.48
N ILE A 293 1.56 17.40 -8.45
CA ILE A 293 0.62 17.17 -7.37
C ILE A 293 0.97 15.84 -6.70
N ILE A 294 1.33 15.89 -5.42
CA ILE A 294 1.62 14.71 -4.59
C ILE A 294 0.32 14.20 -3.98
N GLY A 295 -0.14 13.03 -4.46
CA GLY A 295 -1.42 12.44 -4.14
C GLY A 295 -2.07 11.80 -5.38
N ALA A 296 -3.37 11.46 -5.37
CA ALA A 296 -4.22 11.44 -4.19
C ALA A 296 -3.86 10.29 -3.24
N GLY A 297 -4.35 10.30 -2.01
CA GLY A 297 -4.18 9.20 -1.06
C GLY A 297 -4.88 7.93 -1.56
N ALA A 298 -6.19 8.03 -1.78
CA ALA A 298 -7.01 6.90 -2.19
C ALA A 298 -7.03 6.67 -3.72
N SER A 299 -6.99 5.40 -4.13
CA SER A 299 -7.03 4.98 -5.54
C SER A 299 -8.22 5.55 -6.33
N GLY A 300 -9.42 5.47 -5.75
CA GLY A 300 -10.62 6.02 -6.37
C GLY A 300 -10.56 7.54 -6.58
N ILE A 301 -9.86 8.26 -5.72
CA ILE A 301 -9.68 9.71 -5.84
C ILE A 301 -8.68 10.04 -6.94
N SER A 302 -7.55 9.33 -7.01
CA SER A 302 -6.61 9.50 -8.14
C SER A 302 -7.30 9.21 -9.47
N ARG A 303 -8.12 8.15 -9.57
CA ARG A 303 -8.93 7.89 -10.77
C ARG A 303 -9.87 9.04 -11.11
N ALA A 304 -10.51 9.62 -10.11
CA ALA A 304 -11.45 10.72 -10.32
C ALA A 304 -10.73 11.97 -10.86
N VAL A 305 -9.62 12.36 -10.24
CA VAL A 305 -8.96 13.65 -10.56
C VAL A 305 -7.95 13.57 -11.70
N LEU A 306 -7.41 12.39 -12.02
CA LEU A 306 -6.36 12.25 -13.03
C LEU A 306 -6.72 12.89 -14.39
N PRO A 307 -7.95 12.76 -14.93
CA PRO A 307 -8.33 13.46 -16.16
C PRO A 307 -8.18 14.99 -16.08
N ASP A 308 -8.49 15.60 -14.94
CA ASP A 308 -8.37 17.05 -14.74
C ASP A 308 -6.90 17.47 -14.64
N VAL A 309 -6.08 16.66 -13.95
CA VAL A 309 -4.63 16.87 -13.82
C VAL A 309 -3.93 16.77 -15.18
N VAL A 310 -4.25 15.73 -15.96
CA VAL A 310 -3.73 15.54 -17.33
C VAL A 310 -4.19 16.65 -18.26
N ALA A 311 -5.46 17.07 -18.18
CA ALA A 311 -5.98 18.18 -18.99
C ALA A 311 -5.28 19.52 -18.66
N ALA A 312 -4.87 19.71 -17.42
CA ALA A 312 -4.05 20.86 -17.00
C ALA A 312 -2.55 20.71 -17.35
N GLY A 313 -2.13 19.55 -17.86
CA GLY A 313 -0.75 19.24 -18.19
C GLY A 313 0.17 19.15 -16.96
N LEU A 314 -0.38 18.80 -15.79
CA LEU A 314 0.36 18.64 -14.54
C LEU A 314 0.67 17.16 -14.28
N ILE A 315 1.63 16.89 -13.40
CA ILE A 315 1.95 15.53 -12.95
C ILE A 315 1.10 15.17 -11.72
N LEU A 316 0.50 13.98 -11.69
CA LEU A 316 -0.06 13.36 -10.48
C LEU A 316 0.91 12.27 -10.00
N PHE A 317 1.46 12.41 -8.79
CA PHE A 317 2.42 11.47 -8.23
C PHE A 317 1.96 11.02 -6.85
N SER A 318 1.35 9.84 -6.77
CA SER A 318 0.78 9.36 -5.49
C SER A 318 1.79 8.57 -4.66
N PRO A 319 1.86 8.82 -3.34
CA PRO A 319 2.66 8.00 -2.45
C PRO A 319 1.90 6.84 -1.80
N CYS A 320 0.59 6.70 -2.05
CA CYS A 320 -0.29 5.86 -1.22
C CYS A 320 -1.23 4.95 -2.02
N ASN A 321 -1.54 5.25 -3.28
CA ASN A 321 -2.57 4.50 -3.99
C ASN A 321 -2.07 3.20 -4.65
N THR A 322 -2.82 2.12 -4.47
CA THR A 322 -2.33 0.76 -4.79
C THR A 322 -3.11 0.07 -5.91
N ASP A 323 -4.26 0.60 -6.34
CA ASP A 323 -5.10 -0.03 -7.38
C ASP A 323 -4.29 -0.37 -8.64
N ALA A 324 -4.28 -1.65 -9.01
CA ALA A 324 -3.54 -2.17 -10.14
C ALA A 324 -3.98 -1.56 -11.49
N GLY A 325 -5.25 -1.17 -11.62
CA GLY A 325 -5.77 -0.59 -12.84
C GLY A 325 -5.29 0.85 -13.11
N LEU A 326 -4.63 1.49 -12.13
CA LEU A 326 -3.95 2.77 -12.33
C LEU A 326 -2.69 2.62 -13.19
N SER A 327 -2.06 1.45 -13.23
CA SER A 327 -0.86 1.19 -14.06
C SER A 327 -1.16 1.18 -15.57
N THR A 328 -2.44 1.15 -15.96
CA THR A 328 -2.88 1.02 -17.36
C THR A 328 -3.79 2.16 -17.82
N VAL A 329 -3.96 3.20 -16.99
CA VAL A 329 -4.78 4.35 -17.34
C VAL A 329 -4.09 5.20 -18.41
N ASP A 330 -4.85 5.79 -19.34
CA ASP A 330 -4.30 6.76 -20.29
C ASP A 330 -4.04 8.09 -19.58
N ASP A 331 -2.82 8.25 -19.10
CA ASP A 331 -2.33 9.36 -18.29
C ASP A 331 -1.46 10.36 -19.08
N LYS A 332 -1.22 10.11 -20.37
CA LYS A 332 -0.26 10.85 -21.20
C LYS A 332 1.16 10.89 -20.62
N GLY A 333 1.55 9.90 -19.83
CA GLY A 333 2.82 9.82 -19.12
C GLY A 333 2.96 10.84 -17.99
N LEU A 334 1.85 11.26 -17.38
CA LEU A 334 1.80 12.26 -16.31
C LEU A 334 1.37 11.65 -14.95
N TYR A 335 1.19 10.33 -14.86
CA TYR A 335 0.87 9.65 -13.62
C TYR A 335 2.03 8.77 -13.15
N PHE A 336 2.32 8.86 -11.85
CA PHE A 336 3.36 8.07 -11.20
C PHE A 336 2.90 7.69 -9.78
N ARG A 337 3.54 6.66 -9.21
CA ARG A 337 3.37 6.36 -7.78
C ARG A 337 4.63 5.77 -7.16
N THR A 338 4.86 6.07 -5.88
CA THR A 338 5.88 5.39 -5.06
C THR A 338 5.29 4.27 -4.22
N ALA A 339 3.96 4.24 -4.03
CA ALA A 339 3.27 3.07 -3.50
C ALA A 339 3.33 1.90 -4.51
N PRO A 340 3.45 0.66 -4.02
CA PRO A 340 3.42 -0.51 -4.89
C PRO A 340 2.00 -0.87 -5.33
N SER A 341 1.89 -1.56 -6.46
CA SER A 341 0.62 -2.08 -6.98
C SER A 341 0.05 -3.23 -6.13
N ASP A 342 -1.28 -3.27 -5.98
CA ASP A 342 -2.06 -4.32 -5.28
C ASP A 342 -1.82 -5.72 -5.85
N ILE A 343 -1.32 -5.84 -7.08
CA ILE A 343 -0.90 -7.13 -7.65
C ILE A 343 0.11 -7.82 -6.72
N LEU A 344 1.01 -7.03 -6.13
CA LEU A 344 2.02 -7.55 -5.22
C LEU A 344 1.43 -7.85 -3.83
N GLN A 345 0.50 -7.03 -3.34
CA GLN A 345 -0.13 -7.20 -2.03
C GLN A 345 -1.09 -8.40 -1.99
N GLY A 346 -1.89 -8.60 -3.05
CA GLY A 346 -2.87 -9.68 -3.12
C GLY A 346 -2.22 -11.06 -2.91
N ARG A 347 -1.01 -11.25 -3.44
CA ARG A 347 -0.23 -12.47 -3.24
C ARG A 347 0.26 -12.62 -1.80
N ALA A 348 0.79 -11.55 -1.21
CA ALA A 348 1.26 -11.58 0.17
C ALA A 348 0.10 -11.86 1.14
N LEU A 349 -1.05 -11.24 0.91
CA LEU A 349 -2.24 -11.40 1.74
C LEU A 349 -2.85 -12.81 1.61
N ALA A 350 -2.91 -13.36 0.39
CA ALA A 350 -3.31 -14.76 0.18
C ALA A 350 -2.37 -15.73 0.91
N ASP A 351 -1.05 -15.51 0.89
CA ASP A 351 -0.08 -16.34 1.62
C ASP A 351 -0.32 -16.28 3.15
N VAL A 352 -0.53 -15.08 3.72
CA VAL A 352 -0.85 -14.90 5.14
C VAL A 352 -2.12 -15.68 5.53
N ILE A 353 -3.17 -15.60 4.71
CA ILE A 353 -4.42 -16.34 4.93
C ILE A 353 -4.20 -17.85 4.87
N LEU A 354 -3.49 -18.34 3.85
CA LEU A 354 -3.29 -19.76 3.61
C LEU A 354 -2.38 -20.44 4.64
N ARG A 355 -1.43 -19.72 5.23
CA ARG A 355 -0.58 -20.23 6.33
C ARG A 355 -1.39 -20.72 7.54
N ASP A 356 -2.57 -20.16 7.76
CA ASP A 356 -3.46 -20.55 8.85
C ASP A 356 -4.43 -21.70 8.50
N GLY A 357 -4.39 -22.16 7.24
CA GLY A 357 -5.11 -23.32 6.72
C GLY A 357 -6.65 -23.22 6.65
N PRO A 358 -7.28 -22.07 6.34
CA PRO A 358 -8.73 -22.01 6.24
C PRO A 358 -9.25 -22.73 4.97
N ASN A 359 -10.36 -23.45 5.11
CA ASN A 359 -11.06 -24.12 4.01
C ASN A 359 -12.20 -23.30 3.42
N ARG A 360 -12.69 -22.28 4.12
CA ARG A 360 -13.74 -21.35 3.68
C ARG A 360 -13.34 -19.93 4.02
N ILE A 361 -13.36 -19.06 3.02
CA ILE A 361 -12.85 -17.69 3.11
C ILE A 361 -13.97 -16.75 2.67
N VAL A 362 -14.20 -15.69 3.43
CA VAL A 362 -14.96 -14.53 2.95
C VAL A 362 -14.02 -13.35 2.78
N ILE A 363 -14.20 -12.59 1.70
CA ILE A 363 -13.51 -11.32 1.46
C ILE A 363 -14.57 -10.25 1.39
N VAL A 364 -14.57 -9.32 2.34
CA VAL A 364 -15.43 -8.15 2.40
C VAL A 364 -14.62 -6.95 1.95
N ALA A 365 -15.12 -6.20 0.98
CA ALA A 365 -14.39 -5.07 0.42
C ALA A 365 -15.23 -3.80 0.31
N ARG A 366 -14.58 -2.66 0.52
CA ARG A 366 -15.13 -1.35 0.19
C ARG A 366 -15.49 -1.28 -1.30
N GLY A 367 -16.64 -0.69 -1.59
CA GLY A 367 -17.26 -0.57 -2.91
C GLY A 367 -16.60 0.46 -3.82
N ASP A 368 -15.28 0.42 -3.95
CA ASP A 368 -14.51 1.33 -4.80
C ASP A 368 -13.35 0.61 -5.51
N SER A 369 -12.56 1.36 -6.29
CA SER A 369 -11.52 0.74 -7.12
C SER A 369 -10.38 0.12 -6.31
N TYR A 370 -10.10 0.63 -5.11
CA TYR A 370 -9.16 0.01 -4.18
C TYR A 370 -9.74 -1.31 -3.63
N GLY A 371 -10.90 -1.26 -2.97
CA GLY A 371 -11.44 -2.44 -2.28
C GLY A 371 -11.73 -3.59 -3.23
N GLN A 372 -12.44 -3.31 -4.34
CA GLN A 372 -12.78 -4.33 -5.33
C GLN A 372 -11.53 -4.83 -6.09
N GLY A 373 -10.59 -3.94 -6.40
CA GLY A 373 -9.34 -4.31 -7.06
C GLY A 373 -8.51 -5.29 -6.24
N LEU A 374 -8.29 -4.98 -4.95
CA LEU A 374 -7.55 -5.87 -4.06
C LEU A 374 -8.31 -7.16 -3.76
N GLN A 375 -9.65 -7.10 -3.58
CA GLN A 375 -10.50 -8.29 -3.42
C GLN A 375 -10.31 -9.28 -4.57
N GLU A 376 -10.32 -8.79 -5.81
CA GLU A 376 -10.17 -9.65 -6.98
C GLU A 376 -8.75 -10.18 -7.14
N ASN A 377 -7.73 -9.38 -6.81
CA ASN A 377 -6.35 -9.84 -6.78
C ASN A 377 -6.17 -10.97 -5.76
N VAL A 378 -6.68 -10.82 -4.53
CA VAL A 378 -6.61 -11.86 -3.50
C VAL A 378 -7.37 -13.12 -3.93
N ARG A 379 -8.60 -12.98 -4.48
CA ARG A 379 -9.35 -14.13 -5.00
C ARG A 379 -8.54 -14.90 -6.04
N ALA A 380 -7.94 -14.20 -7.01
CA ALA A 380 -7.15 -14.82 -8.06
C ALA A 380 -5.92 -15.59 -7.52
N GLU A 381 -5.26 -15.07 -6.47
CA GLU A 381 -4.14 -15.74 -5.82
C GLU A 381 -4.58 -16.97 -5.01
N LEU A 382 -5.71 -16.90 -4.30
CA LEU A 382 -6.30 -18.04 -3.60
C LEU A 382 -6.67 -19.18 -4.57
N GLU A 383 -7.31 -18.84 -5.69
CA GLU A 383 -7.64 -19.81 -6.76
C GLU A 383 -6.38 -20.43 -7.36
N ARG A 384 -5.33 -19.62 -7.60
CA ARG A 384 -4.03 -20.11 -8.09
C ARG A 384 -3.34 -21.05 -7.10
N ALA A 385 -3.53 -20.82 -5.80
CA ALA A 385 -3.05 -21.69 -4.74
C ALA A 385 -3.91 -22.96 -4.54
N GLY A 386 -5.00 -23.12 -5.30
CA GLY A 386 -5.84 -24.32 -5.30
C GLY A 386 -7.08 -24.25 -4.41
N VAL A 387 -7.44 -23.08 -3.87
CA VAL A 387 -8.73 -22.88 -3.18
C VAL A 387 -9.85 -22.91 -4.23
N ALA A 388 -10.85 -23.78 -4.02
CA ALA A 388 -11.95 -23.90 -4.96
C ALA A 388 -12.84 -22.64 -4.95
N PRO A 389 -13.36 -22.17 -6.10
CA PRO A 389 -14.15 -20.93 -6.18
C PRO A 389 -15.40 -20.91 -5.27
N ASP A 390 -16.03 -22.06 -5.02
CA ASP A 390 -17.19 -22.20 -4.13
C ASP A 390 -16.82 -22.06 -2.63
N ARG A 391 -15.52 -22.04 -2.31
CA ARG A 391 -14.98 -21.82 -0.96
C ARG A 391 -14.61 -20.38 -0.69
N VAL A 392 -14.71 -19.49 -1.68
CA VAL A 392 -14.43 -18.06 -1.54
C VAL A 392 -15.72 -17.28 -1.76
N ARG A 393 -16.18 -16.57 -0.73
CA ARG A 393 -17.32 -15.64 -0.82
C ARG A 393 -16.79 -14.21 -0.95
N LEU A 394 -17.29 -13.47 -1.93
CA LEU A 394 -17.01 -12.05 -2.08
C LEU A 394 -18.23 -11.25 -1.63
N LEU A 395 -18.02 -10.26 -0.77
CA LEU A 395 -19.01 -9.27 -0.36
C LEU A 395 -18.45 -7.87 -0.55
N THR A 396 -19.33 -6.92 -0.79
CA THR A 396 -18.97 -5.50 -0.87
C THR A 396 -19.89 -4.65 -0.01
N TYR A 397 -19.41 -3.50 0.43
CA TYR A 397 -20.20 -2.48 1.11
C TYR A 397 -19.88 -1.10 0.52
N ASP A 398 -20.86 -0.20 0.52
CA ASP A 398 -20.63 1.18 0.08
C ASP A 398 -20.01 1.99 1.24
N PRO A 399 -18.86 2.67 1.03
CA PRO A 399 -18.33 3.56 2.05
C PRO A 399 -19.22 4.81 2.22
N PRO A 400 -19.11 5.53 3.35
CA PRO A 400 -19.77 6.81 3.53
C PRO A 400 -19.43 7.78 2.37
N ALA A 401 -20.41 8.57 1.94
CA ALA A 401 -20.19 9.54 0.85
C ALA A 401 -19.19 10.66 1.25
N ASN A 402 -19.04 10.89 2.56
CA ASN A 402 -18.11 11.81 3.19
C ASN A 402 -18.03 11.49 4.69
N ALA A 403 -17.13 12.16 5.40
CA ALA A 403 -16.92 11.98 6.85
C ALA A 403 -18.17 12.26 7.72
N ASP A 404 -19.13 13.04 7.24
CA ASP A 404 -20.38 13.34 7.96
C ASP A 404 -21.54 12.40 7.55
N GLY A 405 -21.27 11.43 6.67
CA GLY A 405 -22.23 10.46 6.20
C GLY A 405 -22.69 9.48 7.30
N PRO A 406 -23.81 8.78 7.11
CA PRO A 406 -24.18 7.71 8.02
C PRO A 406 -23.09 6.62 8.03
N PRO A 407 -22.84 5.96 9.18
CA PRO A 407 -21.92 4.83 9.24
C PRO A 407 -22.39 3.70 8.33
N VAL A 408 -21.45 2.83 7.96
CA VAL A 408 -21.75 1.65 7.14
C VAL A 408 -22.74 0.73 7.89
N ASP A 409 -23.88 0.44 7.28
CA ASP A 409 -24.78 -0.63 7.75
C ASP A 409 -24.40 -1.94 7.05
N PHE A 410 -23.65 -2.79 7.74
CA PHE A 410 -23.24 -4.11 7.25
C PHE A 410 -24.03 -5.27 7.87
N SER A 411 -25.21 -5.02 8.44
CA SER A 411 -26.00 -6.03 9.17
C SER A 411 -26.38 -7.24 8.31
N ALA A 412 -26.86 -7.01 7.08
CA ALA A 412 -27.21 -8.08 6.15
C ALA A 412 -25.99 -8.91 5.72
N GLY A 413 -24.86 -8.25 5.43
CA GLY A 413 -23.61 -8.92 5.08
C GLY A 413 -23.06 -9.77 6.23
N ALA A 414 -23.19 -9.30 7.46
CA ALA A 414 -22.81 -10.06 8.66
C ALA A 414 -23.66 -11.33 8.85
N GLN A 415 -24.97 -11.27 8.57
CA GLN A 415 -25.82 -12.47 8.57
C GLN A 415 -25.43 -13.45 7.47
N GLU A 416 -25.14 -12.97 6.26
CA GLU A 416 -24.64 -13.83 5.17
C GLU A 416 -23.31 -14.52 5.55
N ILE A 417 -22.40 -13.80 6.22
CA ILE A 417 -21.15 -14.35 6.73
C ILE A 417 -21.40 -15.43 7.77
N LYS A 418 -22.33 -15.20 8.71
CA LYS A 418 -22.71 -16.18 9.72
C LYS A 418 -23.25 -17.47 9.07
N GLU A 419 -24.13 -17.33 8.09
CA GLU A 419 -24.71 -18.47 7.35
C GLU A 419 -23.67 -19.21 6.51
N PHE A 420 -22.72 -18.49 5.91
CA PHE A 420 -21.64 -19.08 5.12
C PHE A 420 -20.62 -19.84 5.99
N ALA A 421 -20.53 -19.50 7.28
CA ALA A 421 -19.64 -20.11 8.28
C ALA A 421 -18.16 -20.20 7.82
N PRO A 422 -17.51 -19.08 7.46
CA PRO A 422 -16.12 -19.09 7.04
C PRO A 422 -15.18 -19.47 8.19
N GLU A 423 -13.93 -19.78 7.85
CA GLU A 423 -12.82 -19.96 8.80
C GLU A 423 -11.87 -18.75 8.79
N ALA A 424 -12.00 -17.90 7.76
CA ALA A 424 -11.25 -16.66 7.56
C ALA A 424 -12.16 -15.57 6.97
N ALA A 425 -12.07 -14.36 7.50
CA ALA A 425 -12.72 -13.17 6.98
C ALA A 425 -11.67 -12.08 6.73
N LEU A 426 -11.42 -11.76 5.46
CA LEU A 426 -10.61 -10.62 5.07
C LEU A 426 -11.49 -9.38 4.92
N VAL A 427 -11.15 -8.29 5.60
CA VAL A 427 -11.84 -7.00 5.53
C VAL A 427 -10.92 -5.97 4.88
N ILE A 428 -11.32 -5.45 3.71
CA ILE A 428 -10.59 -4.45 2.93
C ILE A 428 -11.37 -3.13 2.97
N GLY A 429 -10.79 -2.10 3.58
CA GLY A 429 -11.38 -0.77 3.71
C GLY A 429 -10.49 0.15 4.53
N PHE A 430 -10.99 1.33 4.93
CA PHE A 430 -10.28 2.26 5.80
C PHE A 430 -10.89 2.26 7.21
N ALA A 431 -10.96 3.41 7.87
CA ALA A 431 -11.55 3.54 9.21
C ALA A 431 -13.00 3.03 9.28
N GLU A 432 -13.79 3.26 8.22
CA GLU A 432 -15.19 2.86 8.15
C GLU A 432 -15.38 1.34 8.20
N SER A 433 -14.33 0.57 7.87
CA SER A 433 -14.36 -0.89 7.93
C SER A 433 -14.47 -1.44 9.37
N ALA A 434 -14.30 -0.59 10.39
CA ALA A 434 -14.60 -0.95 11.78
C ALA A 434 -16.08 -1.35 11.96
N GLU A 435 -17.00 -0.70 11.23
CA GLU A 435 -18.42 -1.02 11.28
C GLU A 435 -18.74 -2.40 10.70
N VAL A 436 -17.93 -2.88 9.75
CA VAL A 436 -18.02 -4.27 9.25
C VAL A 436 -17.71 -5.24 10.39
N ILE A 437 -16.58 -5.04 11.10
CA ILE A 437 -16.16 -5.93 12.20
C ILE A 437 -17.16 -5.87 13.37
N LYS A 438 -17.65 -4.68 13.73
CA LYS A 438 -18.70 -4.52 14.75
C LYS A 438 -19.99 -5.24 14.35
N ALA A 439 -20.38 -5.19 13.07
CA ALA A 439 -21.54 -5.92 12.57
C ALA A 439 -21.35 -7.45 12.67
N LEU A 440 -20.15 -7.98 12.45
CA LEU A 440 -19.85 -9.41 12.67
C LEU A 440 -20.08 -9.82 14.13
N VAL A 441 -19.62 -9.00 15.07
CA VAL A 441 -19.85 -9.23 16.51
C VAL A 441 -21.33 -9.14 16.84
N ALA A 442 -22.03 -8.12 16.35
CA ALA A 442 -23.47 -7.95 16.58
C ALA A 442 -24.32 -9.09 15.98
N ALA A 443 -23.82 -9.77 14.95
CA ALA A 443 -24.43 -10.94 14.35
C ALA A 443 -24.06 -12.26 15.05
N ASP A 444 -23.27 -12.24 16.13
CA ASP A 444 -22.69 -13.41 16.80
C ASP A 444 -21.86 -14.30 15.85
N VAL A 445 -21.04 -13.70 14.98
CA VAL A 445 -20.01 -14.44 14.24
C VAL A 445 -18.90 -14.83 15.24
N PRO A 446 -18.50 -16.12 15.34
CA PRO A 446 -17.56 -16.57 16.36
C PRO A 446 -16.12 -16.19 15.98
N LEU A 447 -15.69 -14.97 16.32
CA LEU A 447 -14.35 -14.48 16.01
C LEU A 447 -13.28 -15.19 16.86
N ARG A 448 -12.11 -15.42 16.25
CA ARG A 448 -10.92 -15.92 16.94
C ARG A 448 -10.05 -14.74 17.39
N HIS A 449 -9.79 -14.66 18.69
CA HIS A 449 -8.87 -13.70 19.29
C HIS A 449 -7.48 -14.30 19.58
#